data_AF-A0A7X5IMH9-F1
#
_entry.id   AF-A0A7X5IMH9-F1
#
_cell.length_a   1.000
_cell.length_b   1.000
_cell.length_c   1.000
_cell.angle_alpha   90.00
_cell.angle_beta   90.00
_cell.angle_gamma   90.00
#
_symmetry.space_group_name_H-M   'P 1'
#
loop_
_entity.id
_entity.type
_entity.pdbx_description
1 polymer ?
#
loop_
_entity_poly.entity_id
_entity_poly.type
_entity_poly.pdbx_seq_one_letter_code
_entity_poly.pdbx_strand_id
1 'polypeptide(L)'
;MGLLVDSSVKVFDAGAIRRGCLVCARHQSWQEGKAGFVSAVTEKEIIVQYHPGIANVTNHFFIPAAEAAAGQWELRWSDDLVEIHRYPEESVKDRTGGGDEA
;
A
#
# COMPACT_ATOMS: atom_id res chain seq x y z
N MET A 1 6.56 -25.73 27.97
CA MET A 1 6.20 -25.70 26.54
C MET A 1 4.87 -24.99 26.43
N GLY A 2 4.87 -23.70 26.12
CA GLY A 2 3.63 -22.94 25.90
C GLY A 2 3.07 -23.30 24.53
N LEU A 3 1.83 -23.78 24.49
CA LEU A 3 1.13 -24.21 23.27
C LEU A 3 0.65 -23.04 22.40
N LEU A 4 0.60 -21.83 22.96
CA LEU A 4 -0.04 -20.68 22.35
C LEU A 4 0.94 -19.53 22.20
N VAL A 5 1.07 -19.04 20.97
CA VAL A 5 1.66 -17.74 20.65
C VAL A 5 0.48 -16.79 20.47
N ASP A 6 0.25 -15.93 21.45
CA ASP A 6 -0.65 -14.81 21.26
C ASP A 6 0.07 -13.80 20.35
N SER A 7 -0.48 -13.56 19.16
CA SER A 7 0.14 -12.62 18.23
C SER A 7 -0.93 -11.72 17.61
N SER A 8 -0.86 -10.45 17.97
CA SER A 8 -1.63 -9.36 17.36
C SER A 8 -0.99 -8.99 16.01
N VAL A 9 -0.88 -9.95 15.08
CA VAL A 9 -0.34 -9.67 13.75
C VAL A 9 -1.36 -8.83 12.99
N LYS A 10 -0.97 -7.62 12.59
CA LYS A 10 -1.74 -6.86 11.60
C LYS A 10 -1.62 -7.59 10.26
N VAL A 11 -2.75 -8.08 9.75
CA VAL A 11 -2.89 -8.76 8.47
C VAL A 11 -3.58 -7.83 7.47
N PHE A 12 -3.38 -8.06 6.18
CA PHE A 12 -4.15 -7.37 5.16
C PHE A 12 -5.58 -7.90 5.08
N ASP A 13 -6.53 -6.99 4.91
CA ASP A 13 -7.90 -7.33 4.57
C ASP A 13 -8.02 -7.55 3.05
N ALA A 14 -8.18 -8.82 2.65
CA ALA A 14 -8.36 -9.22 1.26
C ALA A 14 -9.68 -8.73 0.63
N GLY A 15 -10.62 -8.22 1.44
CA GLY A 15 -11.83 -7.54 0.97
C GLY A 15 -11.60 -6.08 0.58
N ALA A 16 -10.62 -5.41 1.20
CA ALA A 16 -10.33 -3.99 0.96
C ALA A 16 -9.38 -3.76 -0.22
N ILE A 17 -8.42 -4.66 -0.42
CA ILE A 17 -7.55 -4.67 -1.60
C ILE A 17 -7.58 -6.05 -2.23
N ARG A 18 -8.05 -6.12 -3.48
CA ARG A 18 -8.24 -7.38 -4.21
C ARG A 18 -7.26 -7.51 -5.37
N ARG A 19 -7.12 -8.75 -5.85
CA ARG A 19 -6.39 -9.02 -7.10
C ARG A 19 -7.02 -8.22 -8.24
N GLY A 20 -6.19 -7.56 -9.03
CA GLY A 20 -6.61 -6.69 -10.13
C GLY A 20 -6.73 -5.22 -9.77
N CYS A 21 -6.72 -4.83 -8.48
CA CYS A 21 -6.70 -3.43 -8.09
C CYS A 21 -5.45 -2.73 -8.64
N LEU A 22 -5.62 -1.46 -9.00
CA LEU A 22 -4.52 -0.56 -9.32
C LEU A 22 -3.93 -0.04 -8.02
N VAL A 23 -2.61 -0.01 -7.92
CA VAL A 23 -1.91 0.42 -6.72
C VAL A 23 -0.68 1.25 -7.05
N CYS A 24 -0.47 2.30 -6.28
CA CYS A 24 0.77 3.05 -6.20
C CYS A 24 1.33 2.87 -4.78
N ALA A 25 2.49 2.24 -4.67
CA ALA A 25 3.13 1.93 -3.39
C ALA A 25 4.52 2.54 -3.31
N ARG A 26 4.83 3.18 -2.19
CA ARG A 26 6.15 3.74 -1.89
C ARG A 26 6.66 3.15 -0.58
N HIS A 27 7.76 2.43 -0.66
CA HIS A 27 8.51 2.05 0.53
C HIS A 27 9.38 3.23 0.99
N GLN A 28 9.59 3.39 2.29
CA GLN A 28 10.40 4.47 2.87
C GLN A 28 11.84 4.53 2.35
N SER A 29 12.41 3.41 1.90
CA SER A 29 13.76 3.37 1.33
C SER A 29 13.81 3.74 -0.16
N TRP A 30 12.65 3.96 -0.78
CA TRP A 30 12.56 4.31 -2.20
C TRP A 30 12.36 5.82 -2.36
N GLN A 31 13.07 6.38 -3.33
CA GLN A 31 12.94 7.80 -3.66
C GLN A 31 11.55 8.11 -4.24
N GLU A 32 11.01 7.20 -5.06
CA GLU A 32 9.72 7.35 -5.73
C GLU A 32 8.83 6.13 -5.51
N GLY A 33 7.51 6.35 -5.50
CA GLY A 33 6.52 5.28 -5.47
C GLY A 33 6.40 4.60 -6.83
N LYS A 34 6.12 3.30 -6.83
CA LYS A 34 5.91 2.50 -8.05
C LYS A 34 4.43 2.22 -8.23
N ALA A 35 3.93 2.46 -9.44
CA ALA A 35 2.58 2.12 -9.84
C ALA A 35 2.55 0.73 -10.49
N GLY A 36 1.47 -0.01 -10.25
CA GLY A 36 1.26 -1.34 -10.77
C GLY A 36 -0.15 -1.82 -10.48
N PHE A 37 -0.34 -3.14 -10.61
CA PHE A 37 -1.59 -3.79 -10.23
C PHE A 37 -1.31 -4.97 -9.32
N VAL A 38 -2.27 -5.25 -8.45
CA VAL A 38 -2.20 -6.33 -7.48
C VAL A 38 -2.33 -7.67 -8.21
N SER A 39 -1.27 -8.47 -8.24
CA SER A 39 -1.27 -9.80 -8.86
C SER A 39 -1.74 -10.88 -7.89
N ALA A 40 -1.50 -10.71 -6.59
CA ALA A 40 -1.98 -11.58 -5.52
C ALA A 40 -2.09 -10.84 -4.19
N VAL A 41 -3.00 -11.31 -3.32
CA VAL A 41 -3.17 -10.83 -1.95
C VAL A 41 -3.25 -12.05 -1.04
N THR A 42 -2.48 -12.01 0.03
CA THR A 42 -2.58 -12.93 1.15
C THR A 42 -2.70 -12.12 2.45
N GLU A 43 -3.02 -12.76 3.56
CA GLU A 43 -3.05 -12.11 4.87
C GLU A 43 -1.70 -11.48 5.25
N LYS A 44 -0.59 -12.03 4.73
CA LYS A 44 0.78 -11.65 5.12
C LYS A 44 1.44 -10.70 4.14
N GLU A 45 1.03 -10.70 2.89
CA GLU A 45 1.67 -9.89 1.85
C GLU A 45 0.75 -9.60 0.67
N ILE A 46 1.01 -8.45 0.03
CA ILE A 46 0.47 -8.08 -1.27
C ILE A 46 1.60 -8.17 -2.29
N ILE A 47 1.31 -8.79 -3.44
CA ILE A 47 2.24 -8.87 -4.56
C ILE A 47 1.76 -7.92 -5.65
N VAL A 48 2.62 -7.00 -6.06
CA VAL A 48 2.32 -6.00 -7.08
C VAL A 48 3.17 -6.25 -8.30
N GLN A 49 2.53 -6.42 -9.46
CA GLN A 49 3.21 -6.42 -10.75
C GLN A 49 3.33 -4.98 -11.26
N TYR A 50 4.54 -4.61 -11.71
CA TYR A 50 4.83 -3.27 -12.20
C TYR A 50 5.72 -3.30 -13.44
N HIS A 51 5.73 -2.17 -14.17
CA HIS A 51 6.63 -1.95 -15.28
C HIS A 51 7.94 -1.30 -14.77
N PRO A 52 9.11 -1.94 -14.91
CA PRO A 52 10.37 -1.43 -14.39
C PRO A 52 11.05 -0.38 -15.29
N GLY A 53 10.46 -0.03 -16.45
CA GLY A 53 11.03 0.94 -17.38
C GLY A 53 12.20 0.42 -18.22
N ILE A 54 12.56 -0.85 -18.08
CA ILE A 54 13.64 -1.50 -18.83
C ILE A 54 13.04 -2.65 -19.63
N ALA A 55 13.20 -2.59 -20.95
CA ALA A 55 12.70 -3.58 -21.90
C ALA A 55 11.19 -3.90 -21.73
N ASN A 56 10.74 -4.98 -22.36
CA ASN A 56 9.37 -5.49 -22.24
C ASN A 56 9.24 -6.53 -21.12
N VAL A 57 9.84 -6.27 -19.95
CA VAL A 57 9.72 -7.15 -18.79
C VAL A 57 8.71 -6.62 -17.78
N THR A 58 7.96 -7.51 -17.16
CA THR A 58 7.16 -7.24 -15.96
C THR A 58 7.90 -7.78 -14.75
N ASN A 59 7.94 -7.00 -13.68
CA ASN A 59 8.57 -7.41 -12.42
C ASN A 59 7.58 -7.27 -11.26
N HIS A 60 7.93 -7.86 -10.12
CA HIS A 60 7.09 -7.85 -8.93
C HIS A 60 7.84 -7.24 -7.74
N PHE A 61 7.09 -6.59 -6.87
CA PHE A 61 7.55 -6.31 -5.51
C PHE A 61 6.51 -6.78 -4.51
N PHE A 62 6.98 -7.01 -3.29
CA PHE A 62 6.22 -7.58 -2.20
C PHE A 62 6.02 -6.50 -1.14
N ILE A 63 4.82 -6.43 -0.59
CA ILE A 63 4.47 -5.53 0.50
C ILE A 63 4.07 -6.41 1.68
N PRO A 64 4.96 -6.66 2.64
CA PRO A 64 4.62 -7.45 3.83
C PRO A 64 3.72 -6.66 4.78
N ALA A 65 2.73 -7.33 5.37
CA ALA A 65 1.79 -6.72 6.30
C ALA A 65 2.49 -6.16 7.55
N ALA A 66 3.55 -6.85 8.01
CA ALA A 66 4.37 -6.39 9.12
C ALA A 66 5.09 -5.07 8.83
N GLU A 67 5.60 -4.88 7.61
CA GLU A 67 6.29 -3.65 7.22
C GLU A 67 5.30 -2.50 7.03
N ALA A 68 4.16 -2.77 6.39
CA ALA A 68 3.08 -1.80 6.25
C ALA A 68 2.59 -1.35 7.63
N ALA A 69 2.37 -2.28 8.56
CA ALA A 69 2.01 -2.01 9.95
C ALA A 69 3.04 -1.18 10.72
N ALA A 70 4.33 -1.33 10.39
CA ALA A 70 5.42 -0.54 10.94
C ALA A 70 5.55 0.87 10.30
N GLY A 71 4.65 1.23 9.38
CA GLY A 71 4.65 2.53 8.72
C GLY A 71 5.70 2.68 7.63
N GLN A 72 6.27 1.58 7.15
CA GLN A 72 7.34 1.61 6.13
C GLN A 72 6.79 1.81 4.71
N TRP A 73 5.47 1.72 4.54
CA TRP A 73 4.80 1.76 3.26
C TRP A 73 3.70 2.82 3.23
N GLU A 74 3.69 3.58 2.13
CA GLU A 74 2.57 4.43 1.72
C GLU A 74 1.91 3.80 0.51
N LEU A 75 0.61 3.53 0.61
CA LEU A 75 -0.18 2.88 -0.43
C LEU A 75 -1.33 3.79 -0.86
N ARG A 76 -1.57 3.83 -2.15
CA ARG A 76 -2.79 4.36 -2.75
C ARG A 76 -3.34 3.32 -3.69
N TRP A 77 -4.56 2.87 -3.50
CA TRP A 77 -5.15 1.86 -4.37
C TRP A 77 -6.57 2.21 -4.76
N SER A 78 -6.99 1.62 -5.87
CA SER A 78 -8.32 1.79 -6.42
C SER A 78 -8.69 0.58 -7.27
N ASP A 79 -9.98 0.28 -7.31
CA ASP A 79 -10.52 -0.75 -8.19
C ASP A 79 -10.74 -0.26 -9.62
N ASP A 80 -11.14 1.00 -9.78
CA ASP A 80 -11.63 1.58 -11.04
C ASP A 80 -11.11 3.01 -11.31
N LEU A 81 -10.22 3.52 -10.45
CA LEU A 81 -9.72 4.90 -10.41
C LEU A 81 -10.78 5.97 -10.13
N VAL A 82 -12.01 5.60 -9.77
CA VAL A 82 -13.06 6.56 -9.35
C VAL A 82 -12.83 6.96 -7.90
N GLU A 83 -12.61 5.98 -7.03
CA GLU A 83 -12.30 6.19 -5.62
C GLU A 83 -10.86 5.76 -5.31
N ILE A 84 -10.08 6.62 -4.64
CA ILE A 84 -8.70 6.33 -4.28
C ILE A 84 -8.59 6.20 -2.76
N HIS A 85 -8.35 4.98 -2.31
CA HIS A 85 -8.05 4.67 -0.91
C HIS A 85 -6.58 4.93 -0.60
N ARG A 86 -6.26 5.23 0.67
CA ARG A 86 -4.90 5.58 1.12
C ARG A 86 -4.54 4.83 2.41
N TYR A 87 -3.28 4.42 2.51
CA TYR A 87 -2.72 3.82 3.71
C TYR A 87 -1.29 4.34 3.96
N PRO A 88 -0.91 4.70 5.19
CA PRO A 88 -1.82 4.91 6.32
C PRO A 88 -2.87 5.99 5.98
N GLU A 89 -4.06 5.90 6.58
CA GLU A 89 -5.06 6.98 6.43
C GLU A 89 -4.40 8.28 6.89
N GLU A 90 -4.38 9.30 6.03
CA GLU A 90 -3.89 10.61 6.43
C GLU A 90 -4.69 11.05 7.67
N SER A 91 -4.04 11.09 8.84
CA SER A 91 -4.59 11.83 9.95
C SER A 91 -4.75 13.25 9.44
N VAL A 92 -5.99 13.73 9.32
CA VAL A 92 -6.32 15.12 9.01
C VAL A 92 -5.65 16.00 10.07
N LYS A 93 -4.38 16.36 9.83
CA LYS A 93 -3.68 17.41 10.56
C LYS A 93 -3.69 18.62 9.65
N ASP A 94 -4.68 19.45 9.94
CA ASP A 94 -4.74 20.87 9.70
C ASP A 94 -4.74 21.35 8.24
N ARG A 95 -5.94 21.43 7.66
CA ARG A 95 -6.28 22.58 6.81
C ARG A 95 -7.01 23.61 7.66
N THR A 96 -6.28 24.31 8.52
CA THR A 96 -6.80 25.53 9.17
C THR A 96 -5.89 26.72 8.86
N GLY A 97 -6.39 27.64 8.04
CA GLY A 97 -5.88 29.02 7.93
C GLY A 97 -4.74 29.21 6.91
N GLY A 98 -4.85 30.08 5.92
CA GLY A 98 -5.88 31.07 5.66
C GLY A 98 -5.83 31.54 4.22
N GLY A 99 -7.00 31.90 3.70
CA GLY A 99 -7.03 32.99 2.76
C GLY A 99 -6.64 34.25 3.51
N ASP A 100 -5.78 35.06 2.91
CA ASP A 100 -5.89 36.50 3.03
C ASP A 100 -5.51 37.07 1.66
N GLU A 101 -6.50 37.72 1.06
CA GLU A 101 -6.35 38.60 -0.07
C GLU A 101 -5.53 39.83 0.35
N ALA A 102 -4.52 40.20 -0.44
CA ALA A 102 -4.06 41.58 -0.61
C ALA A 102 -3.20 41.70 -1.87
#